data_AF-A0A4R3ANE5-F1
#
_entry.id   AF-A0A4R3ANE5-F1
#
_cell.length_a   1.000
_cell.length_b   1.000
_cell.length_c   1.000
_cell.angle_alpha   90.00
_cell.angle_beta   90.00
_cell.angle_gamma   90.00
#
_symmetry.space_group_name_H-M   'P 1'
#
loop_
_entity.id
_entity.type
_entity.pdbx_description
1 polymer ?
#
loop_
_entity_poly.entity_id
_entity_poly.type
_entity_poly.pdbx_seq_one_letter_code
_entity_poly.pdbx_strand_id
1 'polypeptide(L)'
;MQQNSQIIKSREIPEYKKQYIRIFKNELLDFLRNKKDSKEEIYKNIDNIEKLLADKVFLMGKWFYDLSVEHNFDFNKFCKKVFVSSKASKLNLTIESDNLLKALLHPFIHSQSDFYTSADIEKTRFSRLLKANKLNELYADEVYGIAIALDVDALTMFKYFFNQENQSVNGLIAEILESSFAKK
;
A
#
# COMPACT_ATOMS: atom_id res chain seq x y z
N MET A 1 21.21 -1.93 -40.74
CA MET A 1 21.01 -1.65 -39.29
C MET A 1 19.52 -1.41 -39.08
N GLN A 2 18.78 -2.42 -38.59
CA GLN A 2 17.35 -2.29 -38.31
C GLN A 2 17.17 -1.79 -36.86
N GLN A 3 16.50 -0.64 -36.70
CA GLN A 3 16.09 -0.14 -35.39
C GLN A 3 14.90 -0.96 -34.89
N ASN A 4 15.13 -1.78 -33.86
CA ASN A 4 14.05 -2.41 -33.09
C ASN A 4 13.44 -1.37 -32.14
N SER A 5 12.47 -0.61 -32.63
CA SER A 5 11.55 0.16 -31.80
C SER A 5 10.56 -0.80 -31.15
N GLN A 6 10.96 -1.40 -30.01
CA GLN A 6 10.01 -2.07 -29.14
C GLN A 6 9.05 -1.01 -28.58
N ILE A 7 7.85 -0.99 -29.16
CA ILE A 7 6.68 -0.31 -28.62
C ILE A 7 6.45 -0.92 -27.23
N ILE A 8 6.85 -0.20 -26.18
CA ILE A 8 6.44 -0.50 -24.80
C ILE A 8 4.93 -0.29 -24.78
N LYS A 9 4.16 -1.35 -25.00
CA LYS A 9 2.72 -1.35 -24.74
C LYS A 9 2.57 -0.97 -23.27
N SER A 10 2.06 0.23 -22.99
CA SER A 10 1.63 0.60 -21.64
C SER A 10 0.66 -0.48 -21.18
N ARG A 11 1.04 -1.27 -20.17
CA ARG A 11 0.12 -2.25 -19.60
C ARG A 11 -1.09 -1.49 -19.09
N GLU A 12 -2.27 -1.90 -19.53
CA GLU A 12 -3.51 -1.33 -19.03
C GLU A 12 -3.57 -1.51 -17.51
N ILE A 13 -3.82 -0.40 -16.83
CA ILE A 13 -4.03 -0.39 -15.39
C ILE A 13 -5.28 -1.22 -15.10
N PRO A 14 -5.22 -2.23 -14.21
CA PRO A 14 -6.39 -3.02 -13.88
C PRO A 14 -7.53 -2.14 -13.38
N GLU A 15 -8.74 -2.40 -13.86
CA GLU A 15 -9.90 -1.54 -13.60
C GLU A 15 -10.21 -1.41 -12.09
N TYR A 16 -10.00 -2.47 -11.31
CA TYR A 16 -10.22 -2.44 -9.87
C TYR A 16 -9.31 -1.43 -9.15
N LYS A 17 -8.07 -1.20 -9.63
CA LYS A 17 -7.15 -0.22 -9.02
C LYS A 17 -7.62 1.21 -9.21
N LYS A 18 -8.32 1.50 -10.31
CA LYS A 18 -8.91 2.84 -10.57
C LYS A 18 -10.10 3.12 -9.65
N GLN A 19 -10.76 2.09 -9.13
CA GLN A 19 -11.92 2.27 -8.26
C GLN A 19 -11.55 2.70 -6.84
N TYR A 20 -10.32 2.44 -6.38
CA TYR A 20 -9.92 2.73 -5.00
C TYR A 20 -10.04 4.20 -4.62
N ILE A 21 -9.71 5.13 -5.51
CA ILE A 21 -9.85 6.56 -5.20
C ILE A 21 -11.33 6.95 -5.04
N ARG A 22 -12.22 6.38 -5.87
CA ARG A 22 -13.66 6.61 -5.76
C ARG A 22 -14.22 6.04 -4.46
N ILE A 23 -13.84 4.81 -4.11
CA ILE A 23 -14.27 4.17 -2.86
C ILE A 23 -13.76 4.99 -1.66
N PHE A 24 -12.48 5.36 -1.66
CA PHE A 24 -11.90 6.20 -0.62
C PHE A 24 -12.64 7.53 -0.48
N LYS A 25 -12.88 8.24 -1.59
CA LYS A 25 -13.65 9.49 -1.59
C LYS A 25 -15.02 9.29 -0.94
N ASN A 26 -15.78 8.28 -1.36
CA ASN A 26 -17.11 8.04 -0.82
C ASN A 26 -17.09 7.72 0.68
N GLU A 27 -16.22 6.79 1.11
CA GLU A 27 -16.08 6.41 2.51
C GLU A 27 -15.65 7.60 3.39
N LEU A 28 -14.74 8.44 2.89
CA LEU A 28 -14.27 9.64 3.56
C LEU A 28 -15.38 10.66 3.72
N LEU A 29 -16.14 10.94 2.65
CA LEU A 29 -17.25 11.88 2.69
C LEU A 29 -18.36 11.40 3.64
N ASP A 30 -18.70 10.12 3.60
CA ASP A 30 -19.69 9.54 4.50
C ASP A 30 -19.22 9.55 5.95
N PHE A 31 -17.93 9.33 6.20
CA PHE A 31 -17.37 9.49 7.54
C PHE A 31 -17.50 10.94 8.04
N LEU A 32 -17.13 11.93 7.22
CA LEU A 32 -17.18 13.35 7.61
C LEU A 32 -18.61 13.83 7.88
N ARG A 33 -19.59 13.37 7.09
CA ARG A 33 -21.01 13.70 7.32
C ARG A 33 -21.56 13.18 8.65
N ASN A 34 -20.95 12.12 9.18
CA ASN A 34 -21.36 11.49 10.44
C ASN A 34 -20.61 12.06 11.66
N LYS A 35 -19.65 12.98 11.47
CA LYS A 35 -18.97 13.67 12.57
C LYS A 35 -19.88 14.69 13.25
N LYS A 36 -19.65 14.92 14.54
CA LYS A 36 -20.32 15.96 15.35
C LYS A 36 -19.62 17.32 15.20
N ASP A 37 -19.28 17.69 13.97
CA ASP A 37 -18.66 18.98 13.66
C ASP A 37 -19.73 19.98 13.20
N SER A 38 -19.35 21.26 13.12
CA SER A 38 -20.26 22.27 12.57
C SER A 38 -20.55 21.99 11.09
N LYS A 39 -21.78 22.28 10.65
CA LYS A 39 -22.19 22.05 9.25
C LYS A 39 -21.29 22.78 8.25
N GLU A 40 -20.83 23.99 8.59
CA GLU A 40 -19.92 24.81 7.77
C GLU A 40 -18.54 24.17 7.63
N GLU A 41 -17.99 23.65 8.73
CA GLU A 41 -16.69 22.95 8.73
C GLU A 41 -16.74 21.65 7.93
N ILE A 42 -17.83 20.88 8.05
CA ILE A 42 -18.06 19.69 7.24
C ILE A 42 -18.06 20.04 5.75
N TYR A 43 -18.82 21.05 5.31
CA TYR A 43 -18.85 21.43 3.89
C TYR A 43 -17.50 21.91 3.37
N LYS A 44 -16.76 22.68 4.16
CA LYS A 44 -15.42 23.14 3.79
C LYS A 44 -14.45 21.96 3.62
N ASN A 45 -14.47 21.00 4.54
CA ASN A 45 -13.63 19.81 4.45
C ASN A 45 -13.98 18.95 3.24
N ILE A 46 -15.28 18.76 2.98
CA ILE A 46 -15.77 18.06 1.79
C ILE A 46 -15.24 18.74 0.52
N ASP A 47 -15.45 20.04 0.33
CA ASP A 47 -15.01 20.78 -0.86
C ASP A 47 -13.48 20.69 -1.07
N ASN A 48 -12.70 20.79 0.00
CA ASN A 48 -11.25 20.63 -0.06
C ASN A 48 -10.83 19.24 -0.53
N ILE A 49 -11.46 18.18 0.00
CA ILE A 49 -11.19 16.79 -0.38
C ILE A 49 -11.61 16.53 -1.84
N GLU A 50 -12.76 17.05 -2.25
CA GLU A 50 -13.23 16.92 -3.62
C GLU A 50 -12.24 17.57 -4.61
N LYS A 51 -11.71 18.74 -4.28
CA LYS A 51 -10.68 19.43 -5.08
C LYS A 51 -9.35 18.69 -5.07
N LEU A 52 -8.89 18.20 -3.92
CA LEU A 52 -7.62 17.46 -3.80
C LEU A 52 -7.61 16.21 -4.69
N LEU A 53 -8.74 15.49 -4.72
CA LEU A 53 -8.89 14.23 -5.46
C LEU A 53 -9.46 14.42 -6.87
N ALA A 54 -9.79 15.64 -7.28
CA ALA A 54 -10.28 15.93 -8.62
C ALA A 54 -9.26 15.48 -9.68
N ASP A 55 -9.76 14.80 -10.71
CA ASP A 55 -9.00 14.31 -11.88
C ASP A 55 -7.87 13.31 -11.56
N LYS A 56 -7.80 12.81 -10.32
CA LYS A 56 -6.79 11.82 -9.93
C LYS A 56 -7.28 10.42 -10.31
N VAL A 57 -6.44 9.70 -11.05
CA VAL A 57 -6.69 8.30 -11.43
C VAL A 57 -6.29 7.34 -10.30
N PHE A 58 -5.29 7.73 -9.51
CA PHE A 58 -4.72 6.91 -8.45
C PHE A 58 -4.75 7.63 -7.11
N LEU A 59 -4.92 6.84 -6.05
CA LEU A 59 -4.86 7.31 -4.69
C LEU A 59 -3.41 7.24 -4.18
N MET A 60 -2.77 8.40 -4.03
CA MET A 60 -1.42 8.46 -3.47
C MET A 60 -1.42 7.98 -2.01
N GLY A 61 -0.43 7.18 -1.63
CA GLY A 61 -0.30 6.65 -0.28
C GLY A 61 -0.18 7.75 0.77
N LYS A 62 0.56 8.82 0.44
CA LYS A 62 0.71 9.99 1.30
C LYS A 62 -0.63 10.70 1.57
N TRP A 63 -1.46 10.93 0.55
CA TRP A 63 -2.77 11.58 0.75
C TRP A 63 -3.70 10.72 1.59
N PHE A 64 -3.72 9.41 1.35
CA PHE A 64 -4.50 8.48 2.16
C PHE A 64 -4.07 8.52 3.63
N TYR A 65 -2.76 8.49 3.89
CA TYR A 65 -2.22 8.54 5.24
C TYR A 65 -2.48 9.89 5.92
N ASP A 66 -2.16 11.00 5.27
CA ASP A 66 -2.29 12.35 5.84
C ASP A 66 -3.77 12.62 6.20
N LEU A 67 -4.72 12.32 5.31
CA LEU A 67 -6.16 12.46 5.58
C LEU A 67 -6.65 11.53 6.70
N SER A 68 -6.08 10.33 6.80
CA SER A 68 -6.43 9.40 7.88
C SER A 68 -6.00 9.87 9.26
N VAL A 69 -4.84 10.50 9.33
CA VAL A 69 -4.29 11.09 10.56
C VAL A 69 -5.08 12.35 10.91
N GLU A 70 -5.28 13.25 9.95
CA GLU A 70 -6.00 14.52 10.13
C GLU A 70 -7.39 14.31 10.74
N HIS A 71 -8.11 13.31 10.24
CA HIS A 71 -9.48 13.07 10.66
C HIS A 71 -9.65 11.91 11.65
N ASN A 72 -8.56 11.26 12.03
CA ASN A 72 -8.48 10.19 13.03
C ASN A 72 -9.43 9.00 12.76
N PHE A 73 -9.31 8.38 11.58
CA PHE A 73 -10.09 7.19 11.24
C PHE A 73 -9.54 5.93 11.92
N ASP A 74 -10.39 4.91 12.06
CA ASP A 74 -9.92 3.53 12.19
C ASP A 74 -9.24 3.12 10.88
N PHE A 75 -7.91 3.26 10.85
CA PHE A 75 -7.06 3.08 9.66
C PHE A 75 -7.26 1.71 9.02
N ASN A 76 -7.20 0.65 9.82
CA ASN A 76 -7.30 -0.72 9.35
C ASN A 76 -8.68 -1.05 8.79
N LYS A 77 -9.75 -0.55 9.44
CA LYS A 77 -11.11 -0.69 8.91
C LYS A 77 -11.27 0.05 7.59
N PHE A 78 -10.68 1.24 7.46
CA PHE A 78 -10.71 2.02 6.23
C PHE A 78 -9.97 1.31 5.09
N CYS A 79 -8.76 0.79 5.34
CA CYS A 79 -8.02 0.01 4.35
C CYS A 79 -8.84 -1.17 3.82
N LYS A 80 -9.47 -1.95 4.70
CA LYS A 80 -10.30 -3.11 4.30
C LYS A 80 -11.49 -2.73 3.42
N LYS A 81 -12.10 -1.56 3.66
CA LYS A 81 -13.20 -1.04 2.84
C LYS A 81 -12.72 -0.54 1.49
N VAL A 82 -11.67 0.29 1.49
CA VAL A 82 -11.14 0.93 0.29
C VAL A 82 -10.50 -0.09 -0.66
N PHE A 83 -9.71 -1.00 -0.12
CA PHE A 83 -8.95 -2.00 -0.88
C PHE A 83 -9.64 -3.37 -0.89
N VAL A 84 -10.96 -3.41 -0.80
CA VAL A 84 -11.75 -4.66 -0.76
C VAL A 84 -11.48 -5.59 -1.95
N SER A 85 -11.15 -5.01 -3.11
CA SER A 85 -10.83 -5.74 -4.35
C SER A 85 -9.33 -6.03 -4.53
N SER A 86 -8.52 -5.82 -3.49
CA SER A 86 -7.08 -6.11 -3.53
C SER A 86 -6.84 -7.57 -3.80
N LYS A 87 -5.88 -7.85 -4.68
CA LYS A 87 -5.42 -9.21 -4.98
C LYS A 87 -4.16 -9.57 -4.18
N ALA A 88 -3.72 -8.68 -3.30
CA ALA A 88 -2.56 -8.94 -2.47
C ALA A 88 -2.80 -10.16 -1.57
N SER A 89 -1.75 -10.93 -1.35
CA SER A 89 -1.76 -12.15 -0.56
C SER A 89 -0.47 -12.25 0.24
N LYS A 90 -0.51 -12.96 1.37
CA LYS A 90 0.68 -13.16 2.21
C LYS A 90 1.75 -13.90 1.41
N LEU A 91 2.95 -13.35 1.36
CA LEU A 91 4.10 -14.02 0.79
C LEU A 91 4.45 -15.21 1.69
N ASN A 92 4.61 -16.39 1.10
CA ASN A 92 4.98 -17.57 1.87
C ASN A 92 6.46 -17.51 2.26
N LEU A 93 6.76 -16.83 3.36
CA LEU A 93 8.13 -16.62 3.87
C LEU A 93 8.77 -17.90 4.41
N THR A 94 7.97 -18.95 4.63
CA THR A 94 8.42 -20.24 5.17
C THR A 94 8.43 -21.32 4.09
N ILE A 95 9.41 -22.21 4.14
CA ILE A 95 9.28 -23.52 3.48
C ILE A 95 9.43 -24.65 4.47
N GLU A 96 8.68 -25.70 4.21
CA GLU A 96 9.00 -27.01 4.74
C GLU A 96 10.29 -27.48 4.06
N SER A 97 11.38 -27.53 4.83
CA SER A 97 12.63 -28.10 4.39
C SER A 97 13.31 -28.81 5.54
N ASP A 98 13.76 -30.03 5.27
CA ASP A 98 14.58 -30.81 6.20
C ASP A 98 15.97 -30.18 6.44
N ASN A 99 16.34 -29.16 5.65
CA ASN A 99 17.56 -28.39 5.81
C ASN A 99 17.28 -27.12 6.62
N LEU A 100 17.71 -27.12 7.89
CA LEU A 100 17.53 -26.00 8.83
C LEU A 100 18.12 -24.68 8.32
N LEU A 101 19.27 -24.71 7.64
CA LEU A 101 19.88 -23.50 7.07
C LEU A 101 19.04 -22.95 5.92
N LYS A 102 18.49 -23.83 5.08
CA LYS A 102 17.58 -23.43 4.00
C LYS A 102 16.29 -22.84 4.56
N ALA A 103 15.73 -23.43 5.60
CA ALA A 103 14.55 -22.91 6.29
C ALA A 103 14.83 -21.53 6.92
N LEU A 104 16.00 -21.36 7.57
CA LEU A 104 16.42 -20.09 8.17
C LEU A 104 16.62 -18.98 7.12
N LEU A 105 17.26 -19.30 6.00
CA LEU A 105 17.58 -18.31 4.97
C LEU A 105 16.39 -18.02 4.04
N HIS A 106 15.34 -18.86 4.05
CA HIS A 106 14.22 -18.76 3.13
C HIS A 106 13.57 -17.37 3.06
N PRO A 107 13.26 -16.71 4.20
CA PRO A 107 12.63 -15.38 4.18
C PRO A 107 13.47 -14.32 3.43
N PHE A 108 14.79 -14.53 3.33
CA PHE A 108 15.74 -13.61 2.71
C PHE A 108 16.04 -13.93 1.23
N ILE A 109 15.67 -15.11 0.74
CA ILE A 109 16.04 -15.60 -0.60
C ILE A 109 14.86 -15.53 -1.61
N HIS A 110 13.73 -14.93 -1.22
CA HIS A 110 12.59 -14.76 -2.13
C HIS A 110 12.93 -14.01 -3.41
N SER A 111 12.34 -14.46 -4.53
CA SER A 111 12.46 -13.71 -5.77
C SER A 111 11.66 -12.42 -5.67
N GLN A 112 12.22 -11.33 -6.20
CA GLN A 112 11.48 -10.07 -6.32
C GLN A 112 10.16 -10.25 -7.09
N SER A 113 10.08 -11.24 -7.98
CA SER A 113 8.87 -11.56 -8.74
C SER A 113 7.73 -12.07 -7.85
N ASP A 114 8.05 -12.91 -6.86
CA ASP A 114 7.07 -13.43 -5.91
C ASP A 114 6.55 -12.33 -5.01
N PHE A 115 7.43 -11.42 -4.58
CA PHE A 115 7.05 -10.23 -3.84
C PHE A 115 6.10 -9.34 -4.64
N TYR A 116 6.42 -9.02 -5.90
CA TYR A 116 5.55 -8.18 -6.74
C TYR A 116 4.17 -8.81 -6.96
N THR A 117 4.14 -10.13 -7.13
CA THR A 117 2.89 -10.87 -7.30
C THR A 117 2.07 -10.86 -6.01
N SER A 118 2.71 -11.17 -4.88
CA SER A 118 2.06 -11.22 -3.56
C SER A 118 1.56 -9.86 -3.10
N ALA A 119 2.32 -8.78 -3.36
CA ALA A 119 1.92 -7.42 -3.03
C ALA A 119 0.92 -6.81 -4.04
N ASP A 120 0.58 -7.52 -5.12
CA ASP A 120 -0.22 -7.00 -6.23
C ASP A 120 0.33 -5.70 -6.82
N ILE A 121 1.65 -5.64 -7.07
CA ILE A 121 2.37 -4.46 -7.55
C ILE A 121 2.91 -4.68 -8.96
N GLU A 122 2.82 -3.64 -9.79
CA GLU A 122 3.46 -3.66 -11.11
C GLU A 122 4.99 -3.59 -10.99
N LYS A 123 5.66 -4.70 -11.30
CA LYS A 123 7.12 -4.86 -11.30
C LYS A 123 7.88 -3.67 -11.91
N THR A 124 7.54 -3.26 -13.13
CA THR A 124 8.27 -2.22 -13.87
C THR A 124 8.21 -0.87 -13.17
N ARG A 125 7.00 -0.47 -12.73
CA ARG A 125 6.79 0.78 -11.99
C ARG A 125 7.54 0.77 -10.66
N PHE A 126 7.39 -0.29 -9.88
CA PHE A 126 8.00 -0.36 -8.55
C PHE A 126 9.53 -0.42 -8.62
N SER A 127 10.08 -1.18 -9.57
CA SER A 127 11.53 -1.18 -9.84
C SER A 127 12.06 0.22 -10.19
N ARG A 128 11.29 1.02 -10.94
CA ARG A 128 11.66 2.41 -11.27
C ARG A 128 11.63 3.30 -10.02
N LEU A 129 10.62 3.16 -9.15
CA LEU A 129 10.55 3.93 -7.90
C LEU A 129 11.71 3.61 -6.96
N LEU A 130 12.04 2.32 -6.81
CA LEU A 130 13.18 1.85 -6.00
C LEU A 130 14.49 2.46 -6.51
N LYS A 131 14.75 2.36 -7.82
CA LYS A 131 15.99 2.90 -8.44
C LYS A 131 16.10 4.42 -8.31
N ALA A 132 14.99 5.13 -8.39
CA ALA A 132 14.95 6.58 -8.31
C ALA A 132 14.81 7.12 -6.88
N ASN A 133 14.74 6.24 -5.87
CA ASN A 133 14.47 6.57 -4.46
C ASN A 133 13.21 7.45 -4.26
N LYS A 134 12.15 7.15 -5.02
CA LYS A 134 10.87 7.90 -5.05
C LYS A 134 9.77 7.17 -4.29
N LEU A 135 10.08 6.65 -3.10
CA LEU A 135 9.12 5.86 -2.30
C LEU A 135 7.93 6.68 -1.81
N ASN A 136 8.08 8.00 -1.71
CA ASN A 136 6.98 8.93 -1.45
C ASN A 136 5.92 8.97 -2.58
N GLU A 137 6.23 8.43 -3.76
CA GLU A 137 5.30 8.33 -4.91
C GLU A 137 4.51 7.01 -4.93
N LEU A 138 4.60 6.18 -3.88
CA LEU A 138 3.80 4.95 -3.78
C LEU A 138 2.31 5.26 -3.71
N TYR A 139 1.51 4.44 -4.38
CA TYR A 139 0.07 4.47 -4.25
C TYR A 139 -0.37 3.75 -2.98
N ALA A 140 -1.54 4.12 -2.47
CA ALA A 140 -2.06 3.58 -1.22
C ALA A 140 -2.32 2.06 -1.31
N ASP A 141 -2.78 1.58 -2.47
CA ASP A 141 -2.98 0.14 -2.70
C ASP A 141 -1.67 -0.65 -2.74
N GLU A 142 -0.60 -0.03 -3.24
CA GLU A 142 0.73 -0.65 -3.23
C GLU A 142 1.27 -0.77 -1.82
N VAL A 143 1.17 0.28 -1.00
CA VAL A 143 1.59 0.23 0.41
C VAL A 143 0.77 -0.80 1.19
N TYR A 144 -0.55 -0.83 0.96
CA TYR A 144 -1.43 -1.83 1.55
C TYR A 144 -1.07 -3.26 1.11
N GLY A 145 -0.77 -3.46 -0.18
CA GLY A 145 -0.34 -4.73 -0.71
C GLY A 145 0.99 -5.22 -0.12
N ILE A 146 1.95 -4.31 0.10
CA ILE A 146 3.21 -4.62 0.81
C ILE A 146 2.93 -5.09 2.24
N ALA A 147 2.04 -4.39 2.95
CA ALA A 147 1.65 -4.77 4.31
C ALA A 147 1.06 -6.19 4.35
N ILE A 148 0.13 -6.51 3.43
CA ILE A 148 -0.44 -7.86 3.31
C ILE A 148 0.64 -8.90 2.98
N ALA A 149 1.49 -8.61 1.99
CA ALA A 149 2.51 -9.55 1.55
C ALA A 149 3.49 -9.91 2.67
N LEU A 150 3.82 -8.95 3.52
CA LEU A 150 4.76 -9.13 4.64
C LEU A 150 4.07 -9.51 5.95
N ASP A 151 2.74 -9.65 5.96
CA ASP A 151 1.93 -9.90 7.16
C ASP A 151 2.21 -8.90 8.29
N VAL A 152 2.25 -7.62 7.93
CA VAL A 152 2.47 -6.47 8.82
C VAL A 152 1.21 -5.62 8.86
N ASP A 153 0.96 -4.96 10.00
CA ASP A 153 -0.15 -4.02 10.12
C ASP A 153 -0.07 -2.89 9.09
N ALA A 154 -1.21 -2.55 8.47
CA ALA A 154 -1.22 -1.53 7.41
C ALA A 154 -0.78 -0.17 7.95
N LEU A 155 -1.23 0.24 9.14
CA LEU A 155 -0.84 1.52 9.72
C LEU A 155 0.67 1.59 9.95
N THR A 156 1.28 0.50 10.42
CA THR A 156 2.74 0.40 10.56
C THR A 156 3.44 0.66 9.23
N MET A 157 2.99 0.01 8.16
CA MET A 157 3.60 0.15 6.83
C MET A 157 3.43 1.57 6.25
N PHE A 158 2.26 2.19 6.40
CA PHE A 158 2.05 3.57 5.94
C PHE A 158 2.88 4.57 6.76
N LYS A 159 2.99 4.38 8.09
CA LYS A 159 3.89 5.18 8.91
C LYS A 159 5.34 5.02 8.46
N TYR A 160 5.78 3.81 8.08
CA TYR A 160 7.14 3.58 7.58
C TYR A 160 7.47 4.43 6.36
N PHE A 161 6.56 4.50 5.39
CA PHE A 161 6.81 5.27 4.16
C PHE A 161 6.56 6.77 4.30
N PHE A 162 5.65 7.21 5.17
CA PHE A 162 5.14 8.59 5.15
C PHE A 162 5.31 9.37 6.47
N ASN A 163 5.70 8.72 7.57
CA ASN A 163 6.00 9.37 8.83
C ASN A 163 7.51 9.36 9.09
N GLN A 164 8.17 10.50 8.81
CA GLN A 164 9.63 10.61 8.85
C GLN A 164 10.24 10.58 10.26
N GLU A 165 9.44 10.72 11.33
CA GLU A 165 10.01 11.02 12.64
C GLU A 165 10.35 9.80 13.52
N ASN A 166 9.88 8.58 13.25
CA ASN A 166 9.93 7.53 14.29
C ASN A 166 10.05 6.06 13.84
N GLN A 167 10.67 5.76 12.69
CA GLN A 167 10.64 4.41 12.12
C GLN A 167 12.04 3.78 12.06
N SER A 168 12.31 2.83 12.97
CA SER A 168 13.51 1.99 12.92
C SER A 168 13.32 0.87 11.91
N VAL A 169 14.17 0.83 10.87
CA VAL A 169 14.22 -0.28 9.91
C VAL A 169 14.36 -1.63 10.63
N ASN A 170 15.15 -1.67 11.71
CA ASN A 170 15.36 -2.89 12.48
C ASN A 170 14.08 -3.35 13.21
N GLY A 171 13.25 -2.41 13.66
CA GLY A 171 11.95 -2.72 14.28
C GLY A 171 10.99 -3.37 13.29
N LEU A 172 10.89 -2.82 12.06
CA LEU A 172 10.06 -3.39 11.01
C LEU A 172 10.55 -4.78 10.59
N ILE A 173 11.87 -4.98 10.46
CA ILE A 173 12.44 -6.29 10.16
C ILE A 173 12.08 -7.32 11.25
N ALA A 174 12.17 -6.94 12.53
CA ALA A 174 11.79 -7.83 13.63
C ALA A 174 10.33 -8.26 13.54
N GLU A 175 9.41 -7.32 13.28
CA GLU A 175 7.97 -7.61 13.13
C GLU A 175 7.69 -8.59 11.99
N ILE A 176 8.35 -8.41 10.83
CA ILE A 176 8.23 -9.32 9.67
C ILE A 176 8.73 -10.73 10.01
N LEU A 177 9.83 -10.84 10.76
CA LEU A 177 10.38 -12.13 11.17
C LEU A 177 9.45 -12.81 12.18
N GLU A 178 8.97 -12.08 13.19
CA GLU A 178 8.01 -12.60 14.17
C GLU A 178 6.74 -13.13 13.50
N SER A 179 6.15 -12.38 12.56
CA SER A 179 4.95 -12.81 11.82
C SER A 179 5.19 -14.05 10.93
N SER A 180 6.44 -14.27 10.53
CA SER A 180 6.86 -15.44 9.75
C SER A 180 7.04 -16.70 10.61
N PHE A 181 7.43 -16.55 11.88
CA PHE A 181 7.74 -17.67 12.78
C PHE A 181 6.68 -17.95 13.86
N ALA A 182 5.73 -17.03 14.11
CA ALA A 182 4.75 -17.12 15.19
C ALA A 182 3.60 -18.14 14.97
N LYS A 183 3.56 -18.86 13.85
CA LYS A 183 2.54 -19.91 13.60
C LYS A 183 3.19 -21.30 13.52
N LYS A 184 3.33 -21.93 14.69
CA LYS A 184 3.31 -23.39 14.85
C LYS A 184 2.03 -23.77 15.59
#